data_AF-A0A947ZSE1-F1
#
_entry.id   AF-A0A947ZSE1-F1
#
_cell.length_a   1.000
_cell.length_b   1.000
_cell.length_c   1.000
_cell.angle_alpha   90.00
_cell.angle_beta   90.00
_cell.angle_gamma   90.00
#
_symmetry.space_group_name_H-M   'P 1'
#
loop_
_entity.id
_entity.type
_entity.pdbx_description
1 polymer ?
#
loop_
_entity_poly.entity_id
_entity_poly.type
_entity_poly.pdbx_seq_one_letter_code
_entity_poly.pdbx_strand_id
1 'polypeptide(L)'
;MQVTIQTKIKDEKVVEILEEVSSQIGHLRGKLLKALLQGGNNSILKKEYIKKYGLTARQYNSLSSEVRGLITSSKELRKRNIAEITTRIKSQQYVIKQLEKKYIKIKEANKKLANKKIKNQEAIIKNIELKRTTKFRLHQKKRKLKKSQDRLSNLKSRDVKICFGGKKLFSAQFNLEDNGYENHQEWKKAFQSARSNRIFVIGSKDERFGNQNCQLIANKLHLRLLPSLEKKYGKHIEIPINFSYGKDIINNALLSKQAINYRFVRKENTWYLFLTTKRKEIEHSTKQGLGAIGVDLNKAHIAWAETNRHGNLVKFGKIITPIQDMRKHQVSATFGNAIKEIVQYAKKQEKPVVIEKLDFSQKKADFEKYSKRYRRM
;
A
#
# COMPACT_ATOMS: atom_id res chain seq x y z
N MET A 1 -5.47 16.27 9.93
CA MET A 1 -4.62 15.19 9.31
C MET A 1 -3.96 14.33 10.40
N GLN A 2 -3.60 13.05 10.16
CA GLN A 2 -2.78 12.25 11.12
C GLN A 2 -1.29 12.37 10.80
N VAL A 3 -0.43 12.24 11.81
CA VAL A 3 1.03 12.21 11.66
C VAL A 3 1.60 11.00 12.40
N THR A 4 2.57 10.33 11.79
CA THR A 4 3.27 9.18 12.38
C THR A 4 4.76 9.49 12.50
N ILE A 5 5.29 9.31 13.70
CA ILE A 5 6.71 9.49 14.04
C ILE A 5 7.26 8.11 14.41
N GLN A 6 8.49 7.83 14.01
CA GLN A 6 9.12 6.53 14.28
C GLN A 6 10.43 6.68 15.06
N THR A 7 10.74 5.69 15.88
CA THR A 7 12.06 5.50 16.48
C THR A 7 12.43 4.02 16.59
N LYS A 8 13.71 3.73 16.81
CA LYS A 8 14.24 2.38 17.02
C LYS A 8 14.28 2.06 18.52
N ILE A 9 13.95 0.84 18.87
CA ILE A 9 14.14 0.28 20.21
C ILE A 9 15.45 -0.51 20.17
N LYS A 10 16.41 -0.13 21.01
CA LYS A 10 17.76 -0.71 21.02
C LYS A 10 18.03 -1.63 22.21
N ASP A 11 17.24 -1.52 23.26
CA ASP A 11 17.42 -2.29 24.49
C ASP A 11 17.12 -3.78 24.26
N GLU A 12 18.13 -4.64 24.40
CA GLU A 12 18.04 -6.08 24.12
C GLU A 12 17.05 -6.80 25.05
N LYS A 13 17.03 -6.45 26.35
CA LYS A 13 16.09 -7.03 27.31
C LYS A 13 14.66 -6.70 26.93
N VAL A 14 14.41 -5.46 26.49
CA VAL A 14 13.09 -5.06 26.00
C VAL A 14 12.72 -5.81 24.72
N VAL A 15 13.67 -6.04 23.82
CA VAL A 15 13.44 -6.77 22.56
C VAL A 15 12.93 -8.18 22.83
N GLU A 16 13.55 -8.92 23.75
CA GLU A 16 13.09 -10.27 24.13
C GLU A 16 11.66 -10.27 24.68
N ILE A 17 11.34 -9.32 25.56
CA ILE A 17 9.98 -9.18 26.11
C ILE A 17 8.98 -8.87 24.99
N LEU A 18 9.33 -7.97 24.06
CA LEU A 18 8.46 -7.61 22.93
C LEU A 18 8.22 -8.80 22.00
N GLU A 19 9.19 -9.69 21.81
CA GLU A 19 9.01 -10.92 21.03
C GLU A 19 8.01 -11.89 21.67
N GLU A 20 8.08 -12.06 22.99
CA GLU A 20 7.14 -12.90 23.72
C GLU A 20 5.72 -12.31 23.69
N VAL A 21 5.60 -11.00 23.94
CA VAL A 21 4.33 -10.27 23.86
C VAL A 21 3.74 -10.36 22.46
N SER A 22 4.54 -10.12 21.42
CA SER A 22 4.05 -10.11 20.04
C SER A 22 3.63 -11.50 19.57
N SER A 23 4.31 -12.56 20.04
CA SER A 23 3.93 -13.95 19.80
C SER A 23 2.53 -14.25 20.35
N GLN A 24 2.27 -13.92 21.63
CA GLN A 24 0.98 -14.13 22.26
C GLN A 24 -0.14 -13.31 21.59
N ILE A 25 0.11 -12.03 21.32
CA ILE A 25 -0.84 -11.15 20.62
C ILE A 25 -1.11 -11.68 19.20
N GLY A 26 -0.08 -12.13 18.49
CA GLY A 26 -0.20 -12.69 17.16
C GLY A 26 -1.08 -13.93 17.13
N HIS A 27 -1.02 -14.80 18.14
CA HIS A 27 -1.93 -15.94 18.29
C HIS A 27 -3.38 -15.49 18.49
N LEU A 28 -3.62 -14.60 19.45
CA LEU A 28 -4.96 -14.06 19.73
C LEU A 28 -5.54 -13.35 18.50
N ARG A 29 -4.71 -12.61 17.76
CA ARG A 29 -5.09 -11.95 16.51
C ARG A 29 -5.55 -12.94 15.45
N GLY A 30 -4.84 -14.06 15.30
CA GLY A 30 -5.19 -15.12 14.36
C GLY A 30 -6.55 -15.74 14.67
N LYS A 31 -6.79 -16.04 15.96
CA LYS A 31 -8.07 -16.57 16.43
C LYS A 31 -9.21 -15.57 16.22
N LEU A 32 -8.98 -14.29 16.51
CA LEU A 32 -10.00 -13.25 16.39
C LEU A 32 -10.36 -13.02 14.92
N LEU A 33 -9.37 -13.02 14.03
CA LEU A 33 -9.60 -12.96 12.58
C LEU A 33 -10.51 -14.10 12.12
N LYS A 34 -10.20 -15.34 12.52
CA LYS A 34 -11.02 -16.51 12.14
C LYS A 34 -12.46 -16.34 12.61
N ALA A 35 -12.67 -15.99 13.88
CA ALA A 35 -14.00 -15.82 14.46
C ALA A 35 -14.80 -14.71 13.77
N LEU A 36 -14.18 -13.55 13.49
CA LEU A 36 -14.84 -12.44 12.80
C LEU A 36 -15.15 -12.74 11.33
N LEU A 37 -14.31 -13.50 10.64
CA LEU A 37 -14.59 -13.95 9.26
C LEU A 37 -15.74 -14.97 9.21
N GLN A 38 -15.96 -15.72 10.28
CA GLN A 38 -17.08 -16.66 10.44
C GLN A 38 -18.40 -15.97 10.88
N GLY A 39 -18.43 -14.64 10.97
CA GLY A 39 -19.62 -13.88 11.35
C GLY A 39 -19.79 -13.68 12.87
N GLY A 40 -18.77 -13.97 13.68
CA GLY A 40 -18.85 -13.78 15.13
C GLY A 40 -19.12 -12.33 15.54
N ASN A 41 -20.01 -12.14 16.52
CA ASN A 41 -20.34 -10.82 17.05
C ASN A 41 -19.19 -10.30 17.95
N ASN A 42 -18.67 -9.12 17.62
CA ASN A 42 -17.55 -8.51 18.34
C ASN A 42 -17.81 -8.29 19.85
N SER A 43 -19.06 -8.03 20.25
CA SER A 43 -19.43 -7.81 21.66
C SER A 43 -19.38 -9.11 22.46
N ILE A 44 -19.78 -10.22 21.85
CA ILE A 44 -19.70 -11.56 22.46
C ILE A 44 -18.24 -12.00 22.56
N LEU A 45 -17.50 -11.88 21.45
CA LEU A 45 -16.07 -12.19 21.39
C LEU A 45 -15.26 -11.37 22.41
N LYS A 46 -15.64 -10.12 22.67
CA LYS A 46 -15.02 -9.30 23.72
C LYS A 46 -15.13 -9.98 25.09
N LYS A 47 -16.34 -10.38 25.48
CA LYS A 47 -16.59 -11.05 26.77
C LYS A 47 -15.81 -12.37 26.87
N GLU A 48 -15.84 -13.18 25.81
CA GLU A 48 -15.11 -14.45 25.75
C GLU A 48 -13.60 -14.27 25.88
N TYR A 49 -13.02 -13.30 25.17
CA TYR A 49 -11.57 -13.08 25.19
C TYR A 49 -11.09 -12.55 26.55
N ILE A 50 -11.88 -11.67 27.17
CA ILE A 50 -11.60 -11.19 28.53
C ILE A 50 -11.63 -12.37 29.51
N LYS A 51 -12.68 -13.20 29.47
CA LYS A 51 -12.83 -14.35 30.38
C LYS A 51 -11.76 -15.44 30.14
N LYS A 52 -11.51 -15.80 28.88
CA LYS A 52 -10.66 -16.95 28.52
C LYS A 52 -9.17 -16.65 28.53
N TYR A 53 -8.78 -15.43 28.13
CA TYR A 53 -7.38 -15.05 27.98
C TYR A 53 -6.94 -13.97 28.99
N GLY A 54 -7.84 -13.56 29.89
CA GLY A 54 -7.57 -12.53 30.88
C GLY A 54 -7.33 -11.14 30.30
N LEU A 55 -7.64 -10.89 29.03
CA LEU A 55 -7.36 -9.59 28.41
C LEU A 55 -8.11 -8.46 29.14
N THR A 56 -7.48 -7.30 29.27
CA THR A 56 -8.23 -6.10 29.61
C THR A 56 -9.15 -5.72 28.43
N ALA A 57 -10.26 -5.04 28.74
CA ALA A 57 -11.16 -4.52 27.71
C ALA A 57 -10.42 -3.66 26.67
N ARG A 58 -9.37 -2.95 27.08
CA ARG A 58 -8.62 -2.05 26.20
C ARG A 58 -7.58 -2.76 25.33
N GLN A 59 -6.97 -3.83 25.84
CA GLN A 59 -6.15 -4.74 25.02
C GLN A 59 -7.02 -5.41 23.95
N TYR A 60 -8.21 -5.91 24.30
CA TYR A 60 -9.15 -6.46 23.32
C TYR A 60 -9.56 -5.42 22.27
N ASN A 61 -9.89 -4.20 22.68
CA ASN A 61 -10.27 -3.13 21.74
C ASN A 61 -9.13 -2.81 20.75
N SER A 62 -7.87 -2.83 21.19
CA SER A 62 -6.70 -2.65 20.32
C SER A 62 -6.61 -3.77 19.29
N LEU A 63 -6.73 -5.02 19.74
CA LEU A 63 -6.69 -6.22 18.89
C LEU A 63 -7.84 -6.22 17.87
N SER A 64 -9.07 -5.96 18.34
CA SER A 64 -10.27 -5.94 17.52
C SER A 64 -10.24 -4.82 16.48
N SER A 65 -9.78 -3.63 16.86
CA SER A 65 -9.62 -2.52 15.92
C SER A 65 -8.66 -2.86 14.79
N GLU A 66 -7.51 -3.48 15.10
CA GLU A 66 -6.56 -3.93 14.08
C GLU A 66 -7.19 -4.96 13.14
N VAL A 67 -7.79 -6.02 13.69
CA VAL A 67 -8.37 -7.11 12.88
C VAL A 67 -9.52 -6.61 12.01
N ARG A 68 -10.44 -5.82 12.57
CA ARG A 68 -11.56 -5.23 11.81
C ARG A 68 -11.04 -4.31 10.71
N GLY A 69 -10.04 -3.48 11.01
CA GLY A 69 -9.40 -2.62 10.01
C GLY A 69 -8.79 -3.42 8.85
N LEU A 70 -8.16 -4.56 9.14
CA LEU A 70 -7.63 -5.47 8.12
C LEU A 70 -8.74 -6.11 7.27
N ILE A 71 -9.85 -6.53 7.89
CA ILE A 71 -11.00 -7.10 7.16
C ILE A 71 -11.60 -6.04 6.23
N THR A 72 -11.88 -4.84 6.73
CA THR A 72 -12.44 -3.74 5.93
C THR A 72 -11.51 -3.38 4.78
N SER A 73 -10.22 -3.18 5.05
CA SER A 73 -9.23 -2.87 4.01
C SER A 73 -9.15 -3.96 2.94
N SER A 74 -9.26 -5.22 3.34
CA SER A 74 -9.22 -6.34 2.41
C SER A 74 -10.51 -6.48 1.58
N LYS A 75 -11.67 -6.14 2.16
CA LYS A 75 -12.96 -6.03 1.42
C LYS A 75 -12.90 -4.91 0.38
N GLU A 76 -12.40 -3.73 0.75
CA GLU A 76 -12.23 -2.61 -0.19
C GLU A 76 -11.21 -2.92 -1.29
N LEU A 77 -10.10 -3.56 -0.95
CA LEU A 77 -9.12 -4.02 -1.94
C LEU A 77 -9.74 -5.03 -2.92
N ARG A 78 -10.61 -5.95 -2.44
CA ARG A 78 -11.34 -6.89 -3.29
C ARG A 78 -12.24 -6.15 -4.28
N LYS A 79 -13.02 -5.16 -3.83
CA LYS A 79 -13.85 -4.31 -4.71
C LYS A 79 -13.00 -3.63 -5.78
N ARG A 80 -11.91 -2.98 -5.38
CA ARG A 80 -10.97 -2.32 -6.31
C ARG A 80 -10.39 -3.29 -7.34
N ASN A 81 -9.97 -4.48 -6.90
CA ASN A 81 -9.42 -5.51 -7.78
C ASN A 81 -10.45 -6.06 -8.77
N ILE A 82 -11.71 -6.23 -8.35
CA ILE A 82 -12.80 -6.63 -9.25
C ILE A 82 -13.02 -5.59 -10.34
N ALA A 83 -13.09 -4.31 -9.97
CA ALA A 83 -13.23 -3.21 -10.92
C ALA A 83 -12.05 -3.18 -11.92
N GLU A 84 -10.81 -3.22 -11.42
CA GLU A 84 -9.60 -3.18 -12.24
C GLU A 84 -9.54 -4.35 -13.25
N ILE A 85 -9.85 -5.57 -12.81
CA ILE A 85 -9.83 -6.76 -13.68
C ILE A 85 -10.97 -6.71 -14.69
N THR A 86 -12.14 -6.20 -14.31
CA THR A 86 -13.28 -6.05 -15.22
C THR A 86 -12.93 -5.11 -16.37
N THR A 87 -12.33 -3.95 -16.07
CA THR A 87 -11.85 -3.02 -17.09
C THR A 87 -10.76 -3.66 -17.97
N ARG A 88 -9.83 -4.39 -17.37
CA ARG A 88 -8.77 -5.11 -18.12
C ARG A 88 -9.34 -6.17 -19.06
N ILE A 89 -10.37 -6.90 -18.65
CA ILE A 89 -11.07 -7.89 -19.49
C ILE A 89 -11.71 -7.20 -20.71
N LYS A 90 -12.41 -6.08 -20.51
CA LYS A 90 -13.00 -5.30 -21.62
C LYS A 90 -11.92 -4.85 -22.62
N SER A 91 -10.78 -4.36 -22.12
CA SER A 91 -9.64 -3.97 -22.94
C SER A 91 -9.04 -5.15 -23.72
N GLN A 92 -8.88 -6.31 -23.08
CA GLN A 92 -8.40 -7.53 -23.73
C GLN A 92 -9.35 -8.05 -24.80
N GLN A 93 -10.66 -8.05 -24.54
CA GLN A 93 -11.70 -8.41 -25.51
C GLN A 93 -11.64 -7.50 -26.74
N TYR A 94 -11.49 -6.18 -26.55
CA TYR A 94 -11.30 -5.24 -27.65
C TYR A 94 -10.07 -5.58 -28.50
N VAL A 95 -8.91 -5.81 -27.88
CA VAL A 95 -7.67 -6.15 -28.60
C VAL A 95 -7.80 -7.47 -29.35
N ILE A 96 -8.48 -8.47 -28.77
CA ILE A 96 -8.77 -9.75 -29.43
C ILE A 96 -9.63 -9.52 -30.66
N LYS A 97 -10.72 -8.74 -30.56
CA LYS A 97 -11.59 -8.40 -31.69
C LYS A 97 -10.83 -7.73 -32.84
N GLN A 98 -9.91 -6.82 -32.53
CA GLN A 98 -9.06 -6.17 -33.55
C GLN A 98 -8.07 -7.16 -34.20
N LEU A 99 -7.47 -8.06 -33.41
CA LEU A 99 -6.58 -9.10 -33.92
C LEU A 99 -7.32 -10.14 -34.76
N GLU A 100 -8.55 -10.49 -34.41
CA GLU A 100 -9.40 -11.39 -35.21
C GLU A 100 -9.74 -10.79 -36.57
N LYS A 101 -10.15 -9.52 -36.60
CA LYS A 101 -10.34 -8.78 -37.86
C LYS A 101 -9.07 -8.77 -38.71
N LYS A 102 -7.92 -8.47 -38.10
CA LYS A 102 -6.62 -8.49 -38.80
C LYS A 102 -6.29 -9.89 -39.35
N TYR A 103 -6.52 -10.93 -38.55
CA TYR A 103 -6.26 -12.31 -38.96
C TYR A 103 -7.14 -12.75 -40.14
N ILE A 104 -8.42 -12.37 -40.15
CA ILE A 104 -9.34 -12.64 -41.26
C ILE A 104 -8.85 -11.97 -42.54
N LYS A 105 -8.51 -10.67 -42.48
CA LYS A 105 -7.95 -9.93 -43.62
C LYS A 105 -6.69 -10.58 -44.19
N ILE A 106 -5.76 -11.02 -43.33
CA ILE A 106 -4.55 -11.75 -43.76
C ILE A 106 -4.92 -13.09 -44.41
N LYS A 107 -5.89 -13.83 -43.85
CA LYS A 107 -6.34 -15.11 -44.41
C LYS A 107 -6.93 -14.93 -45.81
N GLU A 108 -7.74 -13.89 -46.02
CA GLU A 108 -8.32 -13.54 -47.32
C GLU A 108 -7.25 -13.10 -48.33
N ALA A 109 -6.30 -12.25 -47.91
CA ALA A 109 -5.18 -11.82 -48.74
C ALA A 109 -4.33 -13.02 -49.20
N ASN A 110 -4.03 -13.96 -48.29
CA ASN A 110 -3.27 -15.17 -48.63
C ASN A 110 -4.05 -16.08 -49.61
N LYS A 111 -5.38 -16.15 -49.51
CA LYS A 111 -6.21 -16.90 -50.48
C LYS A 111 -6.16 -16.26 -51.87
N LYS A 112 -6.22 -14.92 -51.95
CA LYS A 112 -6.07 -14.19 -53.22
C LYS A 112 -4.68 -14.35 -53.84
N LEU A 113 -3.63 -14.35 -53.02
CA LEU A 113 -2.24 -14.55 -53.45
C LEU A 113 -1.99 -15.97 -53.97
N ALA A 114 -2.63 -17.00 -53.38
CA ALA A 114 -2.54 -18.37 -53.86
C ALA A 114 -3.22 -18.58 -55.23
N ASN A 115 -4.30 -17.83 -55.51
CA ASN A 115 -5.05 -17.94 -56.75
C ASN A 115 -4.43 -17.17 -57.93
N LYS A 116 -3.67 -16.11 -57.66
CA LYS A 116 -2.90 -15.41 -58.70
C LYS A 116 -1.57 -16.15 -58.88
N LYS A 117 -1.18 -16.52 -60.11
CA LYS A 117 0.17 -17.02 -60.47
C LYS A 117 1.23 -15.91 -60.23
N ILE A 118 1.48 -15.54 -58.98
CA ILE A 118 2.39 -14.45 -58.60
C ILE A 118 3.78 -15.03 -58.41
N LYS A 119 4.75 -14.52 -59.20
CA LYS A 119 6.16 -14.93 -59.21
C LYS A 119 6.99 -14.39 -58.02
N ASN A 120 6.42 -13.57 -57.13
CA ASN A 120 7.16 -12.95 -56.02
C ASN A 120 7.12 -13.83 -54.75
N GLN A 121 8.11 -14.73 -54.62
CA GLN A 121 8.27 -15.66 -53.51
C GLN A 121 8.41 -14.98 -52.13
N GLU A 122 9.09 -13.84 -52.06
CA GLU A 122 9.32 -13.11 -50.81
C GLU A 122 8.01 -12.59 -50.20
N ALA A 123 7.12 -12.06 -51.05
CA ALA A 123 5.82 -11.58 -50.61
C ALA A 123 4.94 -12.71 -50.05
N ILE A 124 5.07 -13.93 -50.59
CA ILE A 124 4.35 -15.12 -50.12
C ILE A 124 4.88 -15.54 -48.74
N ILE A 125 6.20 -15.66 -48.59
CA ILE A 125 6.85 -16.03 -47.32
C ILE A 125 6.47 -15.05 -46.21
N LYS A 126 6.58 -13.74 -46.48
CA LYS A 126 6.23 -12.66 -45.53
C LYS A 126 4.77 -12.74 -45.07
N ASN A 127 3.85 -13.07 -45.97
CA ASN A 127 2.42 -13.20 -45.64
C ASN A 127 2.10 -14.49 -44.87
N ILE A 128 2.80 -15.59 -45.14
CA ILE A 128 2.70 -16.83 -44.35
C ILE A 128 3.19 -16.57 -42.92
N GLU A 129 4.32 -15.90 -42.77
CA GLU A 129 4.88 -15.54 -41.46
C GLU A 129 3.96 -14.58 -40.70
N LEU A 130 3.43 -13.55 -41.36
CA LEU A 130 2.48 -12.61 -40.78
C LEU A 130 1.20 -13.32 -40.29
N LYS A 131 0.71 -14.32 -41.03
CA LYS A 131 -0.43 -15.16 -40.62
C LYS A 131 -0.08 -15.99 -39.38
N ARG A 132 1.07 -16.67 -39.37
CA ARG A 132 1.55 -17.50 -38.25
C ARG A 132 1.72 -16.67 -36.97
N THR A 133 2.44 -15.55 -37.06
CA THR A 133 2.68 -14.64 -35.92
C THR A 133 1.38 -14.03 -35.39
N THR A 134 0.46 -13.62 -36.26
CA THR A 134 -0.84 -13.07 -35.86
C THR A 134 -1.71 -14.15 -35.18
N LYS A 135 -1.74 -15.38 -35.71
CA LYS A 135 -2.45 -16.52 -35.08
C LYS A 135 -1.90 -16.82 -33.70
N PHE A 136 -0.58 -16.91 -33.55
CA PHE A 136 0.07 -17.16 -32.26
C PHE A 136 -0.24 -16.04 -31.25
N ARG A 137 -0.12 -14.77 -31.68
CA ARG A 137 -0.46 -13.61 -30.83
C ARG A 137 -1.92 -13.64 -30.40
N LEU A 138 -2.85 -13.98 -31.29
CA LEU A 138 -4.27 -14.13 -30.97
C LEU A 138 -4.49 -15.23 -29.92
N HIS A 139 -3.88 -16.40 -30.10
CA HIS A 139 -3.94 -17.50 -29.13
C HIS A 139 -3.44 -17.08 -27.74
N GLN A 140 -2.27 -16.43 -27.66
CA GLN A 140 -1.74 -15.93 -26.38
C GLN A 140 -2.65 -14.90 -25.72
N LYS A 141 -3.28 -14.02 -26.51
CA LYS A 141 -4.26 -13.05 -26.00
C LYS A 141 -5.53 -13.72 -25.47
N LYS A 142 -6.08 -14.72 -26.16
CA LYS A 142 -7.22 -15.52 -25.69
C LYS A 142 -6.90 -16.25 -24.38
N ARG A 143 -5.71 -16.87 -24.27
CA ARG A 143 -5.24 -17.52 -23.03
C ARG A 143 -5.13 -16.51 -21.87
N LYS A 144 -4.62 -15.30 -22.13
CA LYS A 144 -4.54 -14.24 -21.12
C LYS A 144 -5.92 -13.74 -20.68
N LEU A 145 -6.87 -13.62 -21.61
CA LEU A 145 -8.26 -13.28 -21.32
C LEU A 145 -8.88 -14.32 -20.39
N LYS A 146 -8.74 -15.61 -20.73
CA LYS A 146 -9.25 -16.72 -19.91
C LYS A 146 -8.70 -16.68 -18.47
N LYS A 147 -7.38 -16.51 -18.30
CA LYS A 147 -6.75 -16.32 -16.98
C LYS A 147 -7.34 -15.13 -16.21
N SER A 148 -7.66 -14.04 -16.90
CA SER A 148 -8.25 -12.84 -16.27
C SER A 148 -9.70 -13.09 -15.86
N GLN A 149 -10.48 -13.81 -16.68
CA GLN A 149 -11.85 -14.23 -16.38
C GLN A 149 -11.89 -15.21 -15.19
N ASP A 150 -11.00 -16.21 -15.17
CA ASP A 150 -10.90 -17.16 -14.06
C ASP A 150 -10.46 -16.46 -12.76
N ARG A 151 -9.62 -15.43 -12.86
CA ARG A 151 -9.28 -14.59 -11.70
C ARG A 151 -10.49 -13.77 -11.22
N LEU A 152 -11.30 -13.23 -12.15
CA LEU A 152 -12.51 -12.49 -11.81
C LEU A 152 -13.55 -13.40 -11.13
N SER A 153 -13.78 -14.60 -11.65
CA SER A 153 -14.71 -15.57 -11.04
C SER A 153 -14.26 -15.93 -9.63
N ASN A 154 -12.97 -16.23 -9.44
CA ASN A 154 -12.40 -16.48 -8.10
C ASN A 154 -12.56 -15.30 -7.13
N LEU A 155 -12.42 -14.06 -7.61
CA LEU A 155 -12.62 -12.87 -6.78
C LEU A 155 -14.10 -12.63 -6.46
N LYS A 156 -15.04 -13.05 -7.31
CA LYS A 156 -16.48 -12.91 -7.05
C LYS A 156 -17.01 -14.02 -6.14
N SER A 157 -16.54 -15.25 -6.30
CA SER A 157 -17.07 -16.41 -5.57
C SER A 157 -16.52 -16.57 -4.15
N ARG A 158 -15.29 -16.12 -3.87
CA ARG A 158 -14.62 -16.40 -2.60
C ARG A 158 -14.61 -15.20 -1.66
N ASP A 159 -14.88 -15.46 -0.39
CA ASP A 159 -14.67 -14.48 0.67
C ASP A 159 -13.22 -14.06 0.85
N VAL A 160 -13.06 -12.96 1.60
CA VAL A 160 -11.77 -12.33 1.86
C VAL A 160 -10.86 -13.30 2.62
N LYS A 161 -9.71 -13.62 2.03
CA LYS A 161 -8.66 -14.44 2.65
C LYS A 161 -7.53 -13.56 3.14
N ILE A 162 -7.26 -13.59 4.44
CA ILE A 162 -6.15 -12.86 5.07
C ILE A 162 -5.16 -13.87 5.62
N CYS A 163 -3.91 -13.77 5.19
CA CYS A 163 -2.81 -14.62 5.66
C CYS A 163 -1.79 -13.73 6.39
N PHE A 164 -1.77 -13.82 7.72
CA PHE A 164 -0.72 -13.19 8.52
C PHE A 164 0.63 -13.83 8.21
N GLY A 165 1.71 -13.04 8.14
CA GLY A 165 3.03 -13.51 7.67
C GLY A 165 3.18 -13.54 6.15
N GLY A 166 2.08 -13.40 5.40
CA GLY A 166 2.07 -13.27 3.95
C GLY A 166 2.00 -14.60 3.20
N LYS A 167 1.25 -14.59 2.09
CA LYS A 167 1.02 -15.80 1.29
C LYS A 167 2.30 -16.38 0.70
N LYS A 168 3.26 -15.52 0.29
CA LYS A 168 4.54 -15.97 -0.28
C LYS A 168 5.29 -16.84 0.73
N LEU A 169 5.44 -16.35 1.96
CA LEU A 169 6.13 -17.06 3.02
C LEU A 169 5.36 -18.32 3.42
N PHE A 170 4.03 -18.27 3.48
CA PHE A 170 3.23 -19.49 3.70
C PHE A 170 3.48 -20.54 2.60
N SER A 171 3.49 -20.16 1.33
CA SER A 171 3.71 -21.08 0.20
C SER A 171 5.14 -21.63 0.13
N ALA A 172 6.11 -20.97 0.75
CA ALA A 172 7.50 -21.46 0.78
C ALA A 172 7.65 -22.81 1.49
N GLN A 173 6.71 -23.19 2.35
CA GLN A 173 6.73 -24.49 3.05
C GLN A 173 6.70 -25.70 2.12
N PHE A 174 6.19 -25.53 0.89
CA PHE A 174 6.04 -26.62 -0.07
C PHE A 174 7.31 -26.90 -0.87
N ASN A 175 8.22 -25.92 -0.98
CA ASN A 175 9.50 -26.04 -1.70
C ASN A 175 10.59 -25.37 -0.84
N LEU A 176 11.14 -26.07 0.17
CA LEU A 176 12.04 -25.45 1.15
C LEU A 176 13.38 -25.01 0.53
N GLU A 177 14.03 -25.90 -0.23
CA GLU A 177 15.34 -25.65 -0.88
C GLU A 177 15.28 -24.45 -1.84
N ASP A 178 14.30 -24.42 -2.74
CA ASP A 178 14.07 -23.29 -3.67
C ASP A 178 13.87 -21.94 -2.96
N ASN A 179 13.38 -21.98 -1.71
CA ASN A 179 13.12 -20.79 -0.91
C ASN A 179 14.22 -20.49 0.12
N GLY A 180 15.32 -21.26 0.11
CA GLY A 180 16.48 -21.06 0.97
C GLY A 180 16.27 -21.44 2.42
N TYR A 181 15.48 -22.50 2.69
CA TYR A 181 15.33 -23.08 4.03
C TYR A 181 15.91 -24.48 4.07
N GLU A 182 16.73 -24.77 5.07
CA GLU A 182 17.33 -26.09 5.26
C GLU A 182 16.30 -27.11 5.75
N ASN A 183 15.36 -26.65 6.59
CA ASN A 183 14.35 -27.53 7.16
C ASN A 183 13.03 -26.79 7.47
N HIS A 184 11.99 -27.58 7.75
CA HIS A 184 10.67 -27.03 8.04
C HIS A 184 10.63 -26.21 9.34
N GLN A 185 11.52 -26.49 10.31
CA GLN A 185 11.54 -25.74 11.58
C GLN A 185 12.04 -24.31 11.37
N GLU A 186 13.05 -24.13 10.53
CA GLU A 186 13.58 -22.83 10.15
C GLU A 186 12.52 -21.99 9.44
N TRP A 187 11.85 -22.57 8.44
CA TRP A 187 10.70 -21.95 7.78
C TRP A 187 9.61 -21.57 8.78
N LYS A 188 9.26 -22.48 9.71
CA LYS A 188 8.20 -22.26 10.69
C LYS A 188 8.55 -21.11 11.63
N LYS A 189 9.80 -21.00 12.07
CA LYS A 189 10.30 -19.86 12.86
C LYS A 189 10.18 -18.56 12.07
N ALA A 190 10.65 -18.54 10.82
CA ALA A 190 10.54 -17.36 9.95
C ALA A 190 9.07 -16.95 9.72
N PHE A 191 8.19 -17.91 9.46
CA PHE A 191 6.76 -17.68 9.26
C PHE A 191 6.08 -17.17 10.53
N GLN A 192 6.37 -17.74 11.69
CA GLN A 192 5.85 -17.28 12.98
C GLN A 192 6.32 -15.87 13.33
N SER A 193 7.61 -15.57 13.11
CA SER A 193 8.18 -14.23 13.29
C SER A 193 7.47 -13.21 12.42
N ALA A 194 7.30 -13.48 11.12
CA ALA A 194 6.56 -12.63 10.21
C ALA A 194 5.07 -12.48 10.59
N ARG A 195 4.45 -13.53 11.13
CA ARG A 195 3.05 -13.56 11.56
C ARG A 195 2.80 -12.72 12.81
N SER A 196 3.77 -12.68 13.72
CA SER A 196 3.70 -12.04 15.04
C SER A 196 4.62 -10.82 15.13
N ASN A 197 4.93 -10.17 14.00
CA ASN A 197 5.94 -9.11 13.93
C ASN A 197 5.49 -7.74 14.46
N ARG A 198 4.32 -7.63 15.11
CA ARG A 198 3.78 -6.33 15.51
C ARG A 198 2.88 -6.40 16.73
N ILE A 199 2.89 -5.31 17.48
CA ILE A 199 1.98 -5.04 18.59
C ILE A 199 1.32 -3.70 18.31
N PHE A 200 -0.01 -3.63 18.45
CA PHE A 200 -0.76 -2.41 18.26
C PHE A 200 -1.53 -2.06 19.53
N VAL A 201 -1.38 -0.82 19.98
CA VAL A 201 -2.06 -0.27 21.15
C VAL A 201 -2.82 0.97 20.70
N ILE A 202 -4.15 0.88 20.71
CA ILE A 202 -5.01 1.99 20.30
C ILE A 202 -5.15 3.01 21.44
N GLY A 203 -5.02 4.28 21.12
CA GLY A 203 -5.24 5.39 22.04
C GLY A 203 -6.66 5.95 21.96
N SER A 204 -7.03 6.73 22.97
CA SER A 204 -8.28 7.47 23.04
C SER A 204 -8.06 8.88 23.58
N LYS A 205 -8.96 9.80 23.24
CA LYS A 205 -8.91 11.16 23.78
C LYS A 205 -9.24 11.21 25.27
N ASP A 206 -10.10 10.29 25.71
CA ASP A 206 -10.58 10.22 27.10
C ASP A 206 -9.58 9.53 28.04
N GLU A 207 -8.39 9.17 27.54
CA GLU A 207 -7.38 8.44 28.30
C GLU A 207 -6.23 9.34 28.74
N ARG A 208 -5.73 9.10 29.96
CA ARG A 208 -4.50 9.73 30.45
C ARG A 208 -3.35 9.44 29.47
N PHE A 209 -2.57 10.48 29.16
CA PHE A 209 -1.47 10.42 28.18
C PHE A 209 -1.89 9.89 26.78
N GLY A 210 -3.17 10.01 26.44
CA GLY A 210 -3.72 9.60 25.14
C GLY A 210 -3.82 8.09 24.93
N ASN A 211 -3.39 7.27 25.90
CA ASN A 211 -3.41 5.81 25.83
C ASN A 211 -3.20 5.15 27.21
N GLN A 212 -4.17 4.36 27.66
CA GLN A 212 -4.09 3.70 28.99
C GLN A 212 -3.08 2.55 29.04
N ASN A 213 -2.86 1.85 27.94
CA ASN A 213 -2.01 0.65 27.90
C ASN A 213 -0.57 0.97 27.51
N CYS A 214 -0.28 2.17 27.03
CA CYS A 214 1.06 2.57 26.61
C CYS A 214 1.26 4.06 26.81
N GLN A 215 1.97 4.46 27.85
CA GLN A 215 2.10 5.87 28.23
C GLN A 215 3.53 6.36 28.01
N LEU A 216 3.67 7.50 27.33
CA LEU A 216 4.96 8.17 27.20
C LEU A 216 5.09 9.21 28.31
N ILE A 217 6.04 8.99 29.21
CA ILE A 217 6.35 9.88 30.32
C ILE A 217 7.83 10.28 30.19
N ALA A 218 8.08 11.57 29.96
CA ALA A 218 9.38 12.08 29.54
C ALA A 218 9.93 11.32 28.31
N ASN A 219 10.99 10.53 28.49
CA ASN A 219 11.61 9.71 27.43
C ASN A 219 11.48 8.19 27.70
N LYS A 220 10.54 7.80 28.58
CA LYS A 220 10.27 6.41 28.92
C LYS A 220 8.85 6.05 28.52
N LEU A 221 8.71 4.93 27.83
CA LEU A 221 7.43 4.39 27.43
C LEU A 221 7.03 3.26 28.38
N HIS A 222 5.93 3.44 29.09
CA HIS A 222 5.36 2.44 30.00
C HIS A 222 4.34 1.61 29.24
N LEU A 223 4.70 0.39 28.85
CA LEU A 223 3.81 -0.54 28.16
C LEU A 223 3.20 -1.53 29.15
N ARG A 224 1.86 -1.60 29.20
CA ARG A 224 1.14 -2.61 29.98
C ARG A 224 1.18 -3.97 29.28
N LEU A 225 1.65 -4.98 30.00
CA LEU A 225 1.74 -6.34 29.50
C LEU A 225 0.39 -7.08 29.55
N LEU A 226 0.34 -8.22 28.87
CA LEU A 226 -0.77 -9.15 28.99
C LEU A 226 -0.77 -9.78 30.39
N PRO A 227 -1.92 -10.03 31.01
CA PRO A 227 -1.98 -10.66 32.34
C PRO A 227 -1.23 -11.99 32.47
N SER A 228 -1.13 -12.77 31.38
CA SER A 228 -0.31 -13.99 31.28
C SER A 228 1.19 -13.76 31.51
N LEU A 229 1.69 -12.56 31.24
CA LEU A 229 3.10 -12.19 31.34
C LEU A 229 3.43 -11.38 32.61
N GLU A 230 2.41 -10.97 33.37
CA GLU A 230 2.59 -10.13 34.56
C GLU A 230 3.42 -10.82 35.64
N LYS A 231 3.29 -12.15 35.79
CA LYS A 231 4.09 -12.92 36.76
C LYS A 231 5.60 -12.93 36.44
N LYS A 232 5.96 -12.82 35.15
CA LYS A 232 7.35 -12.94 34.69
C LYS A 232 8.06 -11.59 34.59
N TYR A 233 7.36 -10.57 34.13
CA TYR A 233 7.96 -9.26 33.81
C TYR A 233 7.29 -8.09 34.54
N GLY A 234 6.31 -8.36 35.40
CA GLY A 234 5.50 -7.33 36.04
C GLY A 234 4.38 -6.79 35.15
N LYS A 235 3.57 -5.89 35.72
CA LYS A 235 2.39 -5.33 35.06
C LYS A 235 2.73 -4.38 33.89
N HIS A 236 3.83 -3.64 34.04
CA HIS A 236 4.31 -2.69 33.05
C HIS A 236 5.80 -2.90 32.83
N ILE A 237 6.24 -2.63 31.61
CA ILE A 237 7.66 -2.50 31.28
C ILE A 237 7.97 -1.06 30.91
N GLU A 238 9.16 -0.61 31.27
CA GLU A 238 9.71 0.68 30.86
C GLU A 238 10.61 0.50 29.65
N ILE A 239 10.36 1.26 28.59
CA ILE A 239 11.16 1.22 27.37
C ILE A 239 11.79 2.60 27.18
N PRO A 240 13.12 2.74 27.28
CA PRO A 240 13.78 3.99 26.98
C PRO A 240 13.65 4.29 25.48
N ILE A 241 13.11 5.46 25.14
CA ILE A 241 12.92 5.88 23.75
C ILE A 241 13.48 7.27 23.52
N ASN A 242 14.11 7.46 22.36
CA ASN A 242 14.56 8.77 21.92
C ASN A 242 14.08 9.00 20.49
N PHE A 243 13.27 10.04 20.28
CA PHE A 243 12.84 10.45 18.95
C PHE A 243 13.82 11.46 18.36
N SER A 244 14.46 11.14 17.25
CA SER A 244 15.37 12.08 16.56
C SER A 244 14.64 13.28 15.93
N TYR A 245 13.33 13.17 15.71
CA TYR A 245 12.51 14.20 15.09
C TYR A 245 11.09 14.17 15.64
N GLY A 246 10.35 15.29 15.50
CA GLY A 246 8.93 15.35 15.83
C GLY A 246 8.62 15.38 17.33
N LYS A 247 9.59 15.65 18.20
CA LYS A 247 9.37 15.80 19.65
C LYS A 247 8.30 16.84 19.95
N ASP A 248 8.30 17.97 19.24
CA ASP A 248 7.30 19.03 19.43
C ASP A 248 5.88 18.56 19.13
N ILE A 249 5.72 17.70 18.11
CA ILE A 249 4.42 17.14 17.75
C ILE A 249 3.92 16.21 18.85
N ILE A 250 4.81 15.41 19.43
CA ILE A 250 4.49 14.48 20.53
C ILE A 250 4.12 15.27 21.78
N ASN A 251 4.93 16.25 22.16
CA ASN A 251 4.69 17.11 23.31
C ASN A 251 3.35 17.85 23.18
N ASN A 252 3.09 18.44 22.01
CA ASN A 252 1.81 19.10 21.73
C ASN A 252 0.61 18.13 21.81
N ALA A 253 0.77 16.90 21.33
CA ALA A 253 -0.28 15.89 21.42
C ALA A 253 -0.57 15.49 22.88
N LEU A 254 0.47 15.36 23.71
CA LEU A 254 0.34 15.06 25.14
C LEU A 254 -0.33 16.23 25.89
N LEU A 255 0.13 17.47 25.66
CA LEU A 255 -0.44 18.68 26.26
C LEU A 255 -1.91 18.86 25.86
N SER A 256 -2.23 18.62 24.58
CA SER A 256 -3.59 18.74 24.05
C SER A 256 -4.48 17.53 24.34
N LYS A 257 -4.05 16.59 25.18
CA LYS A 257 -4.78 15.35 25.55
C LYS A 257 -5.33 14.60 24.33
N GLN A 258 -4.51 14.51 23.27
CA GLN A 258 -4.91 13.82 22.05
C GLN A 258 -4.75 12.30 22.18
N ALA A 259 -5.54 11.55 21.42
CA ALA A 259 -5.38 10.10 21.32
C ALA A 259 -4.04 9.76 20.64
N ILE A 260 -3.24 8.90 21.28
CA ILE A 260 -1.94 8.47 20.75
C ILE A 260 -1.97 6.95 20.52
N ASN A 261 -1.80 6.56 19.26
CA ASN A 261 -1.69 5.16 18.87
C ASN A 261 -0.22 4.75 18.83
N TYR A 262 0.11 3.63 19.47
CA TYR A 262 1.45 3.05 19.43
C TYR A 262 1.43 1.76 18.63
N ARG A 263 2.42 1.61 17.74
CA ARG A 263 2.62 0.37 16.98
C ARG A 263 4.08 -0.02 17.02
N PHE A 264 4.36 -1.17 17.64
CA PHE A 264 5.66 -1.80 17.64
C PHE A 264 5.72 -2.71 16.42
N VAL A 265 6.76 -2.62 15.60
CA VAL A 265 6.95 -3.45 14.41
C VAL A 265 8.38 -3.94 14.35
N ARG A 266 8.56 -5.26 14.23
CA ARG A 266 9.85 -5.88 13.94
C ARG A 266 10.12 -5.86 12.44
N LYS A 267 11.25 -5.30 12.04
CA LYS A 267 11.78 -5.31 10.66
C LYS A 267 13.27 -5.64 10.73
N GLU A 268 13.73 -6.63 9.96
CA GLU A 268 15.17 -6.97 9.85
C GLU A 268 15.84 -7.06 11.23
N ASN A 269 15.26 -7.86 12.13
CA ASN A 269 15.67 -8.06 13.53
C ASN A 269 15.64 -6.82 14.44
N THR A 270 15.25 -5.64 13.94
CA THR A 270 15.13 -4.43 14.75
C THR A 270 13.67 -4.12 15.06
N TRP A 271 13.38 -3.75 16.31
CA TRP A 271 12.07 -3.24 16.70
C TRP A 271 11.97 -1.73 16.49
N TYR A 272 10.89 -1.33 15.83
CA TYR A 272 10.55 0.07 15.60
C TYR A 272 9.26 0.42 16.34
N LEU A 273 9.25 1.55 17.00
CA LEU A 273 8.05 2.16 17.57
C LEU A 273 7.52 3.21 16.60
N PHE A 274 6.25 3.10 16.22
CA PHE A 274 5.51 4.11 15.48
C PHE A 274 4.46 4.73 16.39
N LEU A 275 4.56 6.04 16.59
CA LEU A 275 3.60 6.85 17.34
C LEU A 275 2.75 7.63 16.34
N THR A 276 1.42 7.44 16.37
CA THR A 276 0.50 8.16 15.50
C THR A 276 -0.49 8.99 16.30
N THR A 277 -0.55 10.28 16.01
CA THR A 277 -1.47 11.25 16.62
C THR A 277 -2.10 12.15 15.56
N LYS A 278 -3.08 12.96 15.94
CA LYS A 278 -3.60 14.01 15.07
C LYS A 278 -2.57 15.13 14.97
N ARG A 279 -2.27 15.56 13.75
CA ARG A 279 -1.48 16.78 13.54
C ARG A 279 -2.41 17.96 13.81
N LYS A 280 -1.95 18.93 14.61
CA LYS A 280 -2.63 20.24 14.73
C LYS A 280 -2.74 20.83 13.32
N GLU A 281 -3.95 21.22 12.94
CA GLU A 281 -4.15 21.90 11.66
C GLU A 281 -3.48 23.26 11.75
N ILE A 282 -2.63 23.55 10.77
CA ILE A 282 -1.97 24.84 10.63
C ILE A 282 -2.92 25.67 9.78
N GLU A 283 -3.21 26.88 10.22
CA GLU A 283 -4.05 27.80 9.45
C GLU A 283 -3.48 28.01 8.05
N HIS A 284 -4.38 28.13 7.07
CA HIS A 284 -4.00 28.36 5.70
C HIS A 284 -3.42 29.78 5.57
N SER A 285 -2.14 29.88 5.24
CA SER A 285 -1.48 31.18 4.99
C SER A 285 -1.76 31.74 3.59
N THR A 286 -2.46 31.00 2.72
CA THR A 286 -2.66 31.40 1.32
C THR A 286 -4.04 32.00 1.09
N LYS A 287 -4.11 33.10 0.32
CA LYS A 287 -5.32 33.87 0.06
C LYS A 287 -5.69 33.76 -1.43
N GLN A 288 -6.89 33.26 -1.72
CA GLN A 288 -7.38 33.11 -3.11
C GLN A 288 -7.48 34.45 -3.85
N GLY A 289 -7.78 35.55 -3.14
CA GLY A 289 -7.90 36.88 -3.72
C GLY A 289 -6.58 37.48 -4.24
N LEU A 290 -5.44 36.83 -4.05
CA LEU A 290 -4.14 37.25 -4.61
C LEU A 290 -3.87 36.66 -6.00
N GLY A 291 -4.68 35.69 -6.44
CA GLY A 291 -4.44 34.84 -7.61
C GLY A 291 -4.02 33.44 -7.21
N ALA A 292 -3.39 32.69 -8.10
CA ALA A 292 -3.02 31.29 -7.87
C ALA A 292 -1.71 30.92 -8.55
N ILE A 293 -1.09 29.82 -8.11
CA ILE A 293 0.03 29.18 -8.81
C ILE A 293 -0.48 27.87 -9.39
N GLY A 294 -0.70 27.85 -10.70
CA GLY A 294 -1.02 26.64 -11.46
C GLY A 294 0.23 25.80 -11.66
N VAL A 295 0.12 24.49 -11.47
CA VAL A 295 1.20 23.53 -11.66
C VAL A 295 0.77 22.44 -12.62
N ASP A 296 1.56 22.25 -13.67
CA ASP A 296 1.37 21.23 -14.70
C ASP A 296 2.52 20.20 -14.67
N LEU A 297 2.14 18.92 -14.72
CA LEU A 297 3.06 17.79 -14.54
C LEU A 297 3.41 17.17 -15.89
N ASN A 298 4.62 17.45 -16.37
CA ASN A 298 5.14 16.91 -17.62
C ASN A 298 6.18 15.80 -17.37
N LYS A 299 6.47 15.01 -18.41
CA LYS A 299 7.38 13.85 -18.31
C LYS A 299 8.80 14.19 -17.83
N ALA A 300 9.30 15.37 -18.20
CA ALA A 300 10.70 15.77 -17.95
C ALA A 300 10.83 16.99 -17.04
N HIS A 301 9.73 17.66 -16.71
CA HIS A 301 9.74 18.86 -15.87
C HIS A 301 8.36 19.09 -15.25
N ILE A 302 8.34 19.91 -14.20
CA ILE A 302 7.12 20.47 -13.64
C ILE A 302 7.05 21.92 -14.10
N ALA A 303 6.02 22.26 -14.88
CA ALA A 303 5.77 23.63 -15.28
C ALA A 303 4.90 24.31 -14.23
N TRP A 304 5.15 25.59 -13.96
CA TRP A 304 4.32 26.38 -13.07
C TRP A 304 4.08 27.78 -13.64
N ALA A 305 2.90 28.32 -13.35
CA ALA A 305 2.49 29.66 -13.74
C ALA A 305 1.73 30.32 -12.60
N GLU A 306 2.10 31.55 -12.30
CA GLU A 306 1.49 32.40 -11.29
C GLU A 306 0.55 33.40 -11.96
N THR A 307 -0.66 33.52 -11.44
CA THR A 307 -1.64 34.54 -11.84
C THR A 307 -1.85 35.55 -10.72
N ASN A 308 -2.33 36.75 -11.08
CA ASN A 308 -2.84 37.73 -10.13
C ASN A 308 -4.35 37.53 -9.89
N ARG A 309 -4.95 38.41 -9.08
CA ARG A 309 -6.38 38.39 -8.73
C ARG A 309 -7.34 38.47 -9.94
N HIS A 310 -6.86 39.02 -11.06
CA HIS A 310 -7.63 39.19 -12.29
C HIS A 310 -7.42 38.04 -13.28
N GLY A 311 -6.60 37.05 -12.93
CA GLY A 311 -6.26 35.94 -13.82
C GLY A 311 -5.12 36.25 -14.80
N ASN A 312 -4.52 37.44 -14.76
CA ASN A 312 -3.40 37.78 -15.63
C ASN A 312 -2.13 37.07 -15.15
N LEU A 313 -1.33 36.59 -16.12
CA LEU A 313 -0.05 35.94 -15.87
C LEU A 313 0.95 36.93 -15.26
N VAL A 314 1.54 36.54 -14.13
CA VAL A 314 2.56 37.33 -13.41
C VAL A 314 3.95 36.77 -13.66
N LYS A 315 4.10 35.45 -13.48
CA LYS A 315 5.38 34.76 -13.63
C LYS A 315 5.15 33.31 -14.01
N PHE A 316 6.10 32.70 -14.69
CA PHE A 316 6.07 31.27 -14.99
C PHE A 316 7.48 30.71 -14.98
N GLY A 317 7.57 29.39 -14.89
CA GLY A 317 8.85 28.70 -14.88
C GLY A 317 8.68 27.21 -15.07
N LYS A 318 9.82 26.52 -15.09
CA LYS A 318 9.90 25.07 -15.19
C LYS A 318 10.95 24.57 -14.23
N ILE A 319 10.62 23.55 -13.45
CA ILE A 319 11.57 22.81 -12.63
C ILE A 319 11.88 21.52 -13.36
N ILE A 320 13.13 21.39 -13.81
CA ILE A 320 13.57 20.21 -14.55
C ILE A 320 13.63 19.02 -13.59
N THR A 321 12.97 17.93 -13.98
CA THR A 321 12.92 16.68 -13.21
C THR A 321 13.43 15.54 -14.09
N PRO A 322 14.76 15.35 -14.19
CA PRO A 322 15.33 14.32 -15.04
C PRO A 322 15.14 12.96 -14.37
N ILE A 323 13.99 12.32 -14.58
CA ILE A 323 13.64 11.06 -13.91
C ILE A 323 14.07 9.81 -14.69
N GLN A 324 14.60 9.98 -15.91
CA GLN A 324 14.97 8.88 -16.77
C GLN A 324 16.16 8.12 -16.17
N ASP A 325 16.09 6.78 -16.19
CA ASP A 325 17.11 5.86 -15.68
C ASP A 325 17.46 5.98 -14.18
N MET A 326 16.67 6.76 -13.42
CA MET A 326 16.80 6.88 -11.97
C MET A 326 16.13 5.73 -11.21
N ARG A 327 16.74 5.36 -10.07
CA ARG A 327 16.12 4.45 -9.11
C ARG A 327 14.95 5.13 -8.40
N LYS A 328 13.97 4.35 -7.93
CA LYS A 328 12.75 4.87 -7.29
C LYS A 328 12.99 5.88 -6.16
N HIS A 329 14.01 5.66 -5.33
CA HIS A 329 14.31 6.58 -4.22
C HIS A 329 14.87 7.92 -4.72
N GLN A 330 15.69 7.90 -5.78
CA GLN A 330 16.21 9.11 -6.43
C GLN A 330 15.05 9.90 -7.05
N VAL A 331 14.15 9.23 -7.77
CA VAL A 331 12.95 9.85 -8.33
C VAL A 331 12.11 10.53 -7.24
N SER A 332 11.86 9.85 -6.11
CA SER A 332 11.13 10.44 -4.98
C SER A 332 11.84 11.66 -4.40
N ALA A 333 13.17 11.64 -4.28
CA ALA A 333 13.95 12.77 -3.78
C ALA A 333 13.90 13.97 -4.74
N THR A 334 14.08 13.73 -6.05
CA THR A 334 13.98 14.75 -7.10
C THR A 334 12.61 15.44 -7.08
N PHE A 335 11.52 14.66 -7.04
CA PHE A 335 10.17 15.23 -6.92
C PHE A 335 9.98 15.95 -5.58
N GLY A 336 10.51 15.41 -4.48
CA GLY A 336 10.46 16.06 -3.16
C GLY A 336 11.11 17.45 -3.17
N ASN A 337 12.25 17.59 -3.81
CA ASN A 337 12.94 18.87 -3.97
C ASN A 337 12.14 19.85 -4.85
N ALA A 338 11.63 19.39 -5.99
CA ALA A 338 10.81 20.21 -6.89
C ALA A 338 9.52 20.70 -6.21
N ILE A 339 8.83 19.82 -5.48
CA ILE A 339 7.62 20.18 -4.72
C ILE A 339 7.97 21.17 -3.60
N LYS A 340 9.10 20.97 -2.89
CA LYS A 340 9.56 21.89 -1.85
C LYS A 340 9.75 23.30 -2.41
N GLU A 341 10.40 23.42 -3.56
CA GLU A 341 10.64 24.70 -4.23
C GLU A 341 9.33 25.43 -4.57
N ILE A 342 8.37 24.73 -5.21
CA ILE A 342 7.05 25.29 -5.53
C ILE A 342 6.29 25.71 -4.27
N VAL A 343 6.29 24.87 -3.22
CA VAL A 343 5.58 25.17 -1.97
C VAL A 343 6.22 26.35 -1.23
N GLN A 344 7.55 26.47 -1.25
CA GLN A 344 8.25 27.62 -0.69
C GLN A 344 7.92 28.90 -1.46
N TYR A 345 7.88 28.83 -2.78
CA TYR A 345 7.47 29.95 -3.63
C TYR A 345 6.02 30.36 -3.35
N ALA A 346 5.10 29.40 -3.30
CA ALA A 346 3.69 29.64 -3.02
C ALA A 346 3.45 30.26 -1.63
N LYS A 347 4.22 29.82 -0.62
CA LYS A 347 4.21 30.44 0.70
C LYS A 347 4.68 31.89 0.68
N LYS A 348 5.78 32.18 -0.04
CA LYS A 348 6.31 33.55 -0.17
C LYS A 348 5.31 34.48 -0.84
N GLN A 349 4.56 33.99 -1.83
CA GLN A 349 3.53 34.77 -2.52
C GLN A 349 2.17 34.78 -1.80
N GLU A 350 2.00 33.99 -0.73
CA GLU A 350 0.71 33.74 -0.07
C GLU A 350 -0.39 33.27 -1.05
N LYS A 351 -0.02 32.58 -2.12
CA LYS A 351 -0.96 32.12 -3.17
C LYS A 351 -1.23 30.63 -3.07
N PRO A 352 -2.48 30.18 -3.27
CA PRO A 352 -2.80 28.76 -3.33
C PRO A 352 -2.14 28.10 -4.55
N VAL A 353 -1.82 26.82 -4.42
CA VAL A 353 -1.35 25.98 -5.52
C VAL A 353 -2.54 25.23 -6.11
N VAL A 354 -2.68 25.29 -7.43
CA VAL A 354 -3.74 24.61 -8.19
C VAL A 354 -3.09 23.54 -9.07
N ILE A 355 -3.64 22.33 -9.01
CA ILE A 355 -3.20 21.19 -9.83
C ILE A 355 -4.40 20.51 -10.49
N GLU A 356 -4.17 19.91 -11.63
CA GLU A 356 -5.17 19.09 -12.29
C GLU A 356 -5.52 17.84 -11.49
N LYS A 357 -6.81 17.49 -11.47
CA LYS A 357 -7.29 16.24 -10.89
C LYS A 357 -7.11 15.08 -11.89
N LEU A 358 -5.87 14.63 -12.04
CA LEU A 358 -5.51 13.58 -12.99
C LEU A 358 -5.86 12.17 -12.47
N ASP A 359 -6.72 11.44 -13.21
CA ASP A 359 -6.97 10.01 -13.00
C ASP A 359 -6.48 9.17 -14.20
N PHE A 360 -5.38 8.43 -13.98
CA PHE A 360 -4.78 7.56 -14.99
C PHE A 360 -5.27 6.11 -14.93
N SER A 361 -6.28 5.80 -14.12
CA SER A 361 -6.75 4.42 -13.90
C SER A 361 -7.23 3.76 -15.19
N GLN A 362 -8.05 4.47 -15.98
CA GLN A 362 -8.54 3.99 -17.26
C GLN A 362 -7.41 3.89 -18.30
N LYS A 363 -6.56 4.92 -18.41
CA LYS A 363 -5.39 4.92 -19.32
C LYS A 363 -4.47 3.74 -19.05
N LYS A 364 -4.14 3.45 -17.78
CA LYS A 364 -3.31 2.30 -17.37
C LYS A 364 -3.97 0.96 -17.69
N ALA A 365 -5.28 0.83 -17.53
CA ALA A 365 -6.01 -0.38 -17.92
C ALA A 365 -6.00 -0.60 -19.45
N ASP A 366 -6.01 0.50 -20.20
CA ASP A 366 -6.00 0.52 -21.65
C ASP A 366 -4.60 0.44 -22.27
N PHE A 367 -3.53 0.37 -21.48
CA PHE A 367 -2.17 0.14 -21.98
C PHE A 367 -2.07 -1.09 -22.90
N GLU A 368 -2.92 -2.11 -22.71
CA GLU A 368 -2.96 -3.25 -23.64
C GLU A 368 -3.36 -2.88 -25.08
N LYS A 369 -4.14 -1.80 -25.27
CA LYS A 369 -4.56 -1.27 -26.57
C LYS A 369 -3.43 -0.53 -27.29
N TYR A 370 -2.49 0.04 -26.54
CA TYR A 370 -1.44 0.90 -27.07
C TYR A 370 -0.09 0.20 -27.28
N SER A 371 0.72 0.73 -28.20
CA SER A 371 2.09 0.25 -28.46
C SER A 371 3.02 0.51 -27.27
N LYS A 372 4.15 -0.22 -27.18
CA LYS A 372 5.14 0.01 -26.12
C LYS A 372 5.67 1.46 -26.11
N ARG A 373 5.81 2.07 -27.29
CA ARG A 373 6.26 3.46 -27.45
C ARG A 373 5.23 4.45 -26.89
N TYR A 374 3.95 4.25 -27.20
CA TYR A 374 2.87 5.10 -26.71
C TYR A 374 2.68 4.98 -25.18
N ARG A 375 2.93 3.80 -24.58
CA ARG A 375 2.87 3.63 -23.11
C ARG A 375 3.96 4.37 -22.34
N ARG A 376 5.02 4.83 -23.03
CA ARG A 376 6.16 5.57 -22.44
C ARG A 376 6.01 7.09 -22.59
N MET A 377 4.99 7.53 -23.32
CA MET A 377 4.51 8.91 -23.36
C MET A 377 3.40 9.01 -22.32
#